data_AF-A0A7V6ZPW5-F1
#
_entry.id   AF-A0A7V6ZPW5-F1
#
_cell.length_a   1.000
_cell.length_b   1.000
_cell.length_c   1.000
_cell.angle_alpha   90.00
_cell.angle_beta   90.00
_cell.angle_gamma   90.00
#
_symmetry.space_group_name_H-M   'P 1'
#
loop_
_entity.id
_entity.type
_entity.pdbx_description
1 polymer ?
#
loop_
_entity_poly.entity_id
_entity_poly.type
_entity_poly.pdbx_seq_one_letter_code
_entity_poly.pdbx_strand_id
1 'polypeptide(L)'
;MKNFIFSIICFLFLIVFSGCAEKNTIDDKRLVVAASQTPHAEILEQCRTFIEARGYELEIRVFSDYVLPNEATVSGEVDANFFQHTPYLEDYNRKNKTDLVPVLKVHYEPLGIYQGRRTSLEDIENARIAIANDTSNGARGLLLLQELGIIQLDASKGVNVGVRDIIQNPHNVQIVELEAAIIPAQLTDVDFGIINGNYALEAEVPRSKLLASESSTSLAAQTYANILAVKRENKDKEAIRILVEALKQPEIAAFINANYQGVVVPLLGGVE
;
A
#
# COMPACT_ATOMS: atom_id res chain seq x y z
N MET A 1 -59.75 -23.38 48.93
CA MET A 1 -58.98 -24.54 49.46
C MET A 1 -58.20 -25.18 48.32
N LYS A 2 -56.89 -25.35 48.52
CA LYS A 2 -55.94 -26.22 47.80
C LYS A 2 -55.48 -25.81 46.39
N ASN A 3 -54.29 -25.22 46.39
CA ASN A 3 -53.21 -25.18 45.40
C ASN A 3 -53.16 -26.37 44.42
N PHE A 4 -52.79 -26.12 43.16
CA PHE A 4 -51.73 -26.90 42.50
C PHE A 4 -51.12 -26.12 41.31
N ILE A 5 -49.79 -26.05 41.34
CA ILE A 5 -48.85 -25.46 40.37
C ILE A 5 -48.73 -26.39 39.14
N PHE A 6 -48.53 -25.87 37.91
CA PHE A 6 -47.49 -26.40 37.00
C PHE A 6 -47.23 -25.54 35.74
N SER A 7 -45.95 -25.15 35.62
CA SER A 7 -45.11 -24.89 34.44
C SER A 7 -45.63 -24.11 33.21
N ILE A 8 -45.15 -22.86 33.12
CA ILE A 8 -44.83 -22.19 31.86
C ILE A 8 -43.49 -22.75 31.37
N ILE A 9 -43.50 -23.50 30.27
CA ILE A 9 -42.28 -23.86 29.52
C ILE A 9 -42.03 -22.71 28.53
N CYS A 10 -41.23 -21.73 28.93
CA CYS A 10 -40.60 -20.81 27.99
C CYS A 10 -39.39 -21.52 27.37
N PHE A 11 -39.53 -21.95 26.12
CA PHE A 11 -38.42 -22.48 25.33
C PHE A 11 -37.48 -21.32 24.98
N LEU A 12 -36.43 -21.13 25.78
CA LEU A 12 -35.35 -20.19 25.47
C LEU A 12 -34.46 -20.85 24.40
N PHE A 13 -34.70 -20.51 23.13
CA PHE A 13 -33.78 -20.86 22.03
C PHE A 13 -32.54 -19.97 22.16
N LEU A 14 -31.54 -20.44 22.91
CA LEU A 14 -30.18 -19.92 22.87
C LEU A 14 -29.54 -20.44 21.57
N ILE A 15 -29.68 -19.69 20.48
CA ILE A 15 -28.84 -19.87 19.31
C ILE A 15 -27.46 -19.31 19.68
N VAL A 16 -26.59 -20.19 20.15
CA VAL A 16 -25.16 -19.92 20.22
C VAL A 16 -24.67 -19.92 18.76
N PHE A 17 -24.60 -18.73 18.16
CA PHE A 17 -23.81 -18.53 16.95
C PHE A 17 -22.34 -18.68 17.36
N SER A 18 -21.86 -19.92 17.41
CA SER A 18 -20.44 -20.21 17.26
C SER A 18 -20.08 -19.86 15.83
N GLY A 19 -19.81 -18.57 15.59
CA GLY A 19 -19.02 -18.14 14.45
C GLY A 19 -17.61 -18.70 14.63
N CYS A 20 -17.41 -19.96 14.23
CA CYS A 20 -16.09 -20.41 13.84
C CYS A 20 -15.71 -19.57 12.63
N ALA A 21 -14.99 -18.48 12.88
CA ALA A 21 -14.11 -17.94 11.87
C ALA A 21 -13.17 -19.09 11.49
N GLU A 22 -13.39 -19.67 10.33
CA GLU A 22 -12.54 -20.70 9.76
C GLU A 22 -11.15 -20.07 9.66
N LYS A 23 -10.24 -20.55 10.51
CA LYS A 23 -8.89 -20.02 10.61
C LYS A 23 -8.21 -20.43 9.31
N ASN A 24 -8.09 -19.50 8.36
CA ASN A 24 -7.36 -19.71 7.12
C ASN A 24 -5.96 -20.24 7.48
N THR A 25 -5.66 -21.48 7.11
CA THR A 25 -4.31 -22.00 7.24
C THR A 25 -3.72 -22.18 5.86
N ILE A 26 -2.51 -21.63 5.68
CA ILE A 26 -1.62 -21.89 4.54
C ILE A 26 -1.51 -23.40 4.20
N ASP A 27 -1.76 -24.26 5.19
CA ASP A 27 -1.63 -25.71 5.09
C ASP A 27 -2.74 -26.36 4.22
N ASP A 28 -3.87 -25.69 4.01
CA ASP A 28 -4.99 -26.18 3.19
C ASP A 28 -4.81 -25.95 1.67
N LYS A 29 -3.57 -25.70 1.23
CA LYS A 29 -3.25 -25.40 -0.17
C LYS A 29 -3.98 -24.18 -0.74
N ARG A 30 -4.48 -23.29 0.13
CA ARG A 30 -5.01 -21.98 -0.25
C ARG A 30 -4.02 -20.91 0.21
N LEU A 31 -3.71 -19.98 -0.68
CA LEU A 31 -2.82 -18.85 -0.46
C LEU A 31 -3.63 -17.56 -0.66
N VAL A 32 -3.94 -16.88 0.44
CA VAL A 32 -4.73 -15.66 0.44
C VAL A 32 -3.80 -14.45 0.57
N VAL A 33 -3.83 -13.54 -0.40
CA VAL A 33 -2.96 -12.36 -0.44
C VAL A 33 -3.79 -11.09 -0.44
N ALA A 34 -3.58 -10.22 0.53
CA ALA A 34 -4.15 -8.87 0.52
C ALA A 34 -3.36 -7.96 -0.43
N ALA A 35 -4.05 -7.17 -1.25
CA ALA A 35 -3.38 -6.28 -2.21
C ALA A 35 -4.19 -5.00 -2.47
N SER A 36 -3.51 -3.94 -2.90
CA SER A 36 -4.17 -2.81 -3.56
C SER A 36 -4.69 -3.23 -4.94
N GLN A 37 -5.70 -2.52 -5.45
CA GLN A 37 -6.38 -2.89 -6.69
C GLN A 37 -5.45 -2.91 -7.91
N THR A 38 -4.71 -1.83 -8.14
CA THR A 38 -3.73 -1.71 -9.23
C THR A 38 -2.48 -1.02 -8.72
N PRO A 39 -1.26 -1.44 -9.09
CA PRO A 39 -0.97 -2.59 -9.97
C PRO A 39 -0.94 -3.95 -9.23
N HIS A 40 -1.06 -3.96 -7.90
CA HIS A 40 -0.67 -5.12 -7.08
C HIS A 40 -1.52 -6.37 -7.32
N ALA A 41 -2.85 -6.25 -7.30
CA ALA A 41 -3.73 -7.38 -7.58
C ALA A 41 -3.60 -7.87 -9.04
N GLU A 42 -3.39 -6.95 -10.00
CA GLU A 42 -3.19 -7.28 -11.42
C GLU A 42 -1.87 -8.06 -11.63
N ILE A 43 -0.80 -7.69 -10.92
CA ILE A 43 0.47 -8.42 -10.89
C ILE A 43 0.29 -9.80 -10.25
N LEU A 44 -0.42 -9.90 -9.13
CA LEU A 44 -0.70 -11.19 -8.47
C LEU A 44 -1.53 -12.11 -9.36
N GLU A 45 -2.46 -11.56 -10.15
CA GLU A 45 -3.25 -12.35 -11.08
C GLU A 45 -2.38 -13.04 -12.14
N GLN A 46 -1.29 -12.40 -12.58
CA GLN A 46 -0.32 -13.04 -13.49
C GLN A 46 0.42 -14.23 -12.83
N CYS A 47 0.46 -14.30 -11.50
CA CYS A 47 1.09 -15.40 -10.76
C CYS A 47 0.19 -16.64 -10.67
N ARG A 48 -1.12 -16.51 -10.94
CA ARG A 48 -2.13 -17.55 -10.68
C ARG A 48 -1.75 -18.90 -11.29
N THR A 49 -1.50 -18.94 -12.60
CA THR A 49 -1.18 -20.18 -13.32
C THR A 49 0.05 -20.89 -12.73
N PHE A 50 1.08 -20.14 -12.35
CA PHE A 50 2.30 -20.69 -11.78
C PHE A 50 2.08 -21.32 -10.40
N ILE A 51 1.20 -20.70 -9.59
CA ILE A 51 0.85 -21.13 -8.23
C ILE A 51 -0.08 -22.35 -8.29
N GLU A 52 -1.09 -22.34 -9.16
CA GLU A 52 -2.04 -23.45 -9.36
C GLU A 52 -1.34 -24.71 -9.89
N ALA A 53 -0.36 -24.56 -10.78
CA ALA A 53 0.47 -25.67 -11.26
C ALA A 53 1.28 -26.36 -10.14
N ARG A 54 1.49 -25.69 -9.00
CA ARG A 54 2.15 -26.22 -7.80
C ARG A 54 1.15 -26.70 -6.74
N GLY A 55 -0.13 -26.79 -7.11
CA GLY A 55 -1.19 -27.32 -6.27
C GLY A 55 -1.64 -26.37 -5.17
N TYR A 56 -1.48 -25.06 -5.35
CA TYR A 56 -2.04 -24.03 -4.46
C TYR A 56 -3.09 -23.19 -5.19
N GLU A 57 -4.21 -22.88 -4.53
CA GLU A 57 -5.18 -21.90 -5.01
C GLU A 57 -4.75 -20.49 -4.57
N LEU A 58 -4.65 -19.55 -5.50
CA LEU A 58 -4.41 -18.14 -5.18
C LEU A 58 -5.73 -17.39 -5.00
N GLU A 59 -5.97 -16.85 -3.80
CA GLU A 59 -7.04 -15.90 -3.55
C GLU A 59 -6.45 -14.50 -3.36
N ILE A 60 -6.93 -13.53 -4.12
CA ILE A 60 -6.51 -12.14 -4.02
C ILE A 60 -7.64 -11.37 -3.34
N ARG A 61 -7.36 -10.78 -2.18
CA ARG A 61 -8.29 -9.88 -1.48
C ARG A 61 -7.87 -8.44 -1.73
N VAL A 62 -8.71 -7.71 -2.44
CA VAL A 62 -8.45 -6.31 -2.78
C VAL A 62 -8.92 -5.41 -1.65
N PHE A 63 -8.06 -4.49 -1.24
CA PHE A 63 -8.35 -3.44 -0.25
C PHE A 63 -8.16 -2.06 -0.88
N SER A 64 -8.94 -1.09 -0.42
CA SER A 64 -8.92 0.30 -0.89
C SER A 64 -8.09 1.23 -0.01
N ASP A 65 -7.65 0.78 1.16
CA ASP A 65 -6.86 1.55 2.13
C ASP A 65 -5.54 0.86 2.49
N TYR A 66 -4.70 1.56 3.25
CA TYR A 66 -3.36 1.10 3.64
C TYR A 66 -3.27 0.47 5.03
N VAL A 67 -4.34 0.51 5.82
CA VAL A 67 -4.33 0.00 7.20
C VAL A 67 -4.77 -1.47 7.23
N LEU A 68 -5.91 -1.77 6.60
CA LEU A 68 -6.54 -3.09 6.67
C LEU A 68 -5.69 -4.24 6.12
N PRO A 69 -4.88 -4.10 5.04
CA PRO A 69 -4.06 -5.22 4.56
C PRO A 69 -3.07 -5.75 5.61
N ASN A 70 -2.45 -4.85 6.40
CA ASN A 70 -1.55 -5.26 7.47
C ASN A 70 -2.32 -5.88 8.64
N GLU A 71 -3.48 -5.32 9.02
CA GLU A 71 -4.32 -5.89 10.08
C GLU A 71 -4.77 -7.32 9.75
N ALA A 72 -5.25 -7.54 8.52
CA ALA A 72 -5.65 -8.85 8.02
C ALA A 72 -4.48 -9.85 8.01
N THR A 73 -3.26 -9.38 7.74
CA THR A 73 -2.06 -10.24 7.75
C THR A 73 -1.66 -10.60 9.18
N VAL A 74 -1.76 -9.66 10.11
CA VAL A 74 -1.46 -9.87 11.53
C VAL A 74 -2.46 -10.83 12.17
N SER A 75 -3.75 -10.66 11.87
CA SER A 75 -4.84 -11.52 12.37
C SER A 75 -4.77 -12.94 11.78
N GLY A 76 -4.10 -13.11 10.64
CA GLY A 76 -4.04 -14.36 9.90
C GLY A 76 -5.26 -14.61 9.02
N GLU A 77 -6.06 -13.58 8.74
CA GLU A 77 -7.12 -13.65 7.74
C GLU A 77 -6.57 -13.78 6.31
N VAL A 78 -5.37 -13.22 6.09
CA VAL A 78 -4.56 -13.40 4.87
C VAL A 78 -3.15 -13.87 5.24
N ASP A 79 -2.50 -14.54 4.31
CA ASP A 79 -1.19 -15.18 4.49
C ASP A 79 -0.03 -14.23 4.23
N ALA A 80 -0.25 -13.30 3.31
CA ALA A 80 0.67 -12.26 2.88
C ALA A 80 -0.10 -11.00 2.49
N ASN A 81 0.62 -9.87 2.41
CA ASN A 81 0.13 -8.69 1.73
C ASN A 81 1.15 -8.13 0.75
N PHE A 82 0.65 -7.46 -0.28
CA PHE A 82 1.41 -6.81 -1.33
C PHE A 82 0.74 -5.48 -1.68
N PHE A 83 1.16 -4.41 -1.01
CA PHE A 83 0.59 -3.06 -1.19
C PHE A 83 1.53 -1.92 -0.75
N GLN A 84 2.57 -2.23 0.04
CA GLN A 84 3.33 -1.24 0.80
C GLN A 84 4.82 -1.32 0.47
N HIS A 85 5.56 -0.28 0.88
CA HIS A 85 7.02 -0.27 0.88
C HIS A 85 7.60 -0.46 2.29
N THR A 86 8.91 -0.71 2.37
CA THR A 86 9.61 -1.02 3.64
C THR A 86 9.43 0.06 4.72
N PRO A 87 9.56 1.38 4.44
CA PRO A 87 9.34 2.41 5.46
C PRO A 87 7.93 2.40 6.07
N TYR A 88 6.91 2.01 5.29
CA TYR A 88 5.53 1.95 5.78
C TYR A 88 5.37 0.75 6.71
N LEU A 89 5.90 -0.40 6.32
CA LEU A 89 5.89 -1.63 7.14
C LEU A 89 6.59 -1.42 8.49
N GLU A 90 7.76 -0.75 8.49
CA GLU A 90 8.52 -0.47 9.70
C GLU A 90 7.75 0.48 10.64
N ASP A 91 7.13 1.53 10.10
CA ASP A 91 6.30 2.45 10.89
C ASP A 91 5.04 1.76 11.45
N TYR A 92 4.37 0.93 10.63
CA TYR A 92 3.22 0.14 11.06
C TYR A 92 3.61 -0.81 12.20
N ASN A 93 4.69 -1.58 12.05
CA ASN A 93 5.18 -2.48 13.09
C ASN A 93 5.50 -1.74 14.39
N ARG A 94 6.16 -0.58 14.30
CA ARG A 94 6.49 0.25 15.45
C ARG A 94 5.25 0.78 16.18
N LYS A 95 4.25 1.27 15.43
CA LYS A 95 3.01 1.83 15.99
C LYS A 95 2.09 0.78 16.59
N ASN A 96 1.95 -0.36 15.90
CA ASN A 96 1.01 -1.42 16.27
C ASN A 96 1.64 -2.55 17.08
N LYS A 97 2.95 -2.49 17.34
CA LYS A 97 3.73 -3.52 18.07
C LYS A 97 3.64 -4.90 17.41
N THR A 98 3.66 -4.92 16.08
CA THR A 98 3.64 -6.12 15.25
C THR A 98 5.05 -6.41 14.72
N ASP A 99 5.23 -7.57 14.08
CA ASP A 99 6.55 -8.04 13.63
C ASP A 99 6.58 -8.55 12.18
N LEU A 100 5.63 -8.09 11.35
CA LEU A 100 5.57 -8.43 9.93
C LEU A 100 6.92 -8.18 9.25
N VAL A 101 7.30 -9.04 8.31
CA VAL A 101 8.60 -8.98 7.63
C VAL A 101 8.45 -8.92 6.11
N PRO A 102 9.31 -8.16 5.42
CA PRO A 102 9.42 -8.25 3.97
C PRO A 102 10.07 -9.58 3.58
N VAL A 103 9.56 -10.22 2.52
CA VAL A 103 10.16 -11.43 1.92
C VAL A 103 10.58 -11.23 0.47
N LEU A 104 10.12 -10.16 -0.19
CA LEU A 104 10.50 -9.81 -1.55
C LEU A 104 10.29 -8.31 -1.80
N LYS A 105 11.19 -7.66 -2.54
CA LYS A 105 10.94 -6.37 -3.21
C LYS A 105 10.50 -6.67 -4.64
N VAL A 106 9.37 -6.15 -5.07
CA VAL A 106 8.73 -6.54 -6.34
C VAL A 106 8.89 -5.46 -7.40
N HIS A 107 8.40 -4.26 -7.11
CA HIS A 107 8.39 -3.15 -8.05
C HIS A 107 8.53 -1.83 -7.31
N TYR A 108 8.70 -0.75 -8.06
CA TYR A 108 8.72 0.61 -7.58
C TYR A 108 7.67 1.45 -8.32
N GLU A 109 7.03 2.35 -7.59
CA GLU A 109 6.08 3.33 -8.12
C GLU A 109 6.61 4.72 -7.80
N PRO A 110 7.11 5.48 -8.80
CA PRO A 110 7.53 6.85 -8.59
C PRO A 110 6.40 7.70 -8.01
N LEU A 111 6.64 8.37 -6.88
CA LEU A 111 5.68 9.32 -6.33
C LEU A 111 5.62 10.55 -7.23
N GLY A 112 4.40 11.01 -7.54
CA GLY A 112 4.19 12.14 -8.44
C GLY A 112 3.50 13.33 -7.77
N ILE A 113 3.86 14.54 -8.19
CA ILE A 113 3.06 15.75 -7.96
C ILE A 113 2.20 16.02 -9.20
N TYR A 114 0.89 16.12 -8.98
CA TYR A 114 -0.13 16.24 -10.01
C TYR A 114 -0.85 17.58 -9.92
N GLN A 115 -1.28 18.09 -11.08
CA GLN A 115 -2.09 19.30 -11.17
C GLN A 115 -3.45 19.11 -10.48
N GLY A 116 -3.76 20.03 -9.57
CA GLY A 116 -5.09 20.22 -9.01
C GLY A 116 -5.81 21.35 -9.76
N ARG A 117 -6.14 22.42 -9.03
CA ARG A 117 -6.67 23.67 -9.62
C ARG A 117 -5.62 24.47 -10.42
N ARG A 118 -4.33 24.30 -10.11
CA ARG A 118 -3.22 24.94 -10.83
C ARG A 118 -2.49 23.92 -11.70
N THR A 119 -2.04 24.34 -12.87
CA THR A 119 -1.54 23.43 -13.91
C THR A 119 -0.02 23.49 -14.12
N SER A 120 0.69 24.38 -13.42
CA SER A 120 2.14 24.54 -13.55
C SER A 120 2.76 24.77 -12.17
N LEU A 121 3.93 24.16 -11.93
CA LEU A 121 4.74 24.44 -10.73
C LEU A 121 5.34 25.85 -10.74
N GLU A 122 5.26 26.59 -11.86
CA GLU A 122 5.58 28.02 -11.89
C GLU A 122 4.56 28.83 -11.08
N ASP A 123 3.32 28.33 -10.95
CA ASP A 123 2.25 28.95 -10.18
C ASP A 123 2.21 28.43 -8.72
N ILE A 124 3.36 28.17 -8.10
CA ILE A 124 3.42 27.52 -6.77
C ILE A 124 3.19 28.48 -5.59
N GLU A 125 3.28 29.79 -5.81
CA GLU A 125 3.14 30.81 -4.76
C GLU A 125 1.80 30.72 -4.02
N ASN A 126 1.84 30.60 -2.69
CA ASN A 126 0.70 30.43 -1.79
C ASN A 126 -0.19 29.21 -2.12
N ALA A 127 0.35 28.22 -2.83
CA ALA A 127 -0.42 27.06 -3.26
C ALA A 127 -0.77 26.12 -2.09
N ARG A 128 -1.94 25.48 -2.19
CA ARG A 128 -2.33 24.36 -1.32
C ARG A 128 -1.90 23.05 -1.95
N ILE A 129 -1.04 22.29 -1.26
CA ILE A 129 -0.48 21.03 -1.74
C ILE A 129 -0.96 19.90 -0.83
N ALA A 130 -1.75 18.98 -1.37
CA ALA A 130 -2.15 17.78 -0.64
C ALA A 130 -1.02 16.74 -0.60
N ILE A 131 -0.78 16.14 0.56
CA ILE A 131 0.12 15.01 0.76
C ILE A 131 -0.55 13.94 1.62
N ALA A 132 -0.03 12.71 1.59
CA ALA A 132 -0.49 11.64 2.47
C ALA A 132 -0.24 11.98 3.95
N ASN A 133 -1.17 11.60 4.82
CA ASN A 133 -1.12 11.86 6.26
C ASN A 133 -0.46 10.73 7.07
N ASP A 134 -0.18 9.57 6.46
CA ASP A 134 0.65 8.56 7.12
C ASP A 134 2.11 9.01 7.18
N THR A 135 2.82 8.56 8.21
CA THR A 135 4.17 9.07 8.52
C THR A 135 5.16 8.88 7.38
N SER A 136 5.13 7.73 6.71
CA SER A 136 6.12 7.40 5.70
C SER A 136 5.86 8.08 4.34
N ASN A 137 4.60 8.12 3.89
CA ASN A 137 4.23 8.75 2.63
C ASN A 137 4.16 10.28 2.75
N GLY A 138 3.76 10.81 3.92
CA GLY A 138 3.83 12.24 4.19
C GLY A 138 5.29 12.74 4.15
N ALA A 139 6.20 12.02 4.80
CA ALA A 139 7.64 12.29 4.72
C ALA A 139 8.14 12.23 3.27
N ARG A 140 7.77 11.18 2.51
CA ARG A 140 8.14 11.02 1.10
C ARG A 140 7.65 12.19 0.23
N GLY A 141 6.41 12.65 0.42
CA GLY A 141 5.88 13.81 -0.28
C GLY A 141 6.64 15.10 0.03
N LEU A 142 7.00 15.33 1.31
CA LEU A 142 7.83 16.47 1.70
C LEU A 142 9.22 16.41 1.06
N LEU A 143 9.84 15.22 1.03
CA LEU A 143 11.14 15.02 0.40
C LEU A 143 11.09 15.32 -1.12
N LEU A 144 10.02 14.92 -1.80
CA LEU A 144 9.79 15.28 -3.21
C LEU A 144 9.68 16.80 -3.38
N LEU A 145 8.94 17.50 -2.51
CA LEU A 145 8.87 18.97 -2.56
C LEU A 145 10.22 19.63 -2.33
N GLN A 146 11.06 19.06 -1.45
CA GLN A 146 12.43 19.54 -1.26
C GLN A 146 13.30 19.29 -2.49
N GLU A 147 13.20 18.12 -3.13
CA GLU A 147 13.92 17.81 -4.37
C GLU A 147 13.56 18.79 -5.50
N LEU A 148 12.30 19.22 -5.55
CA LEU A 148 11.81 20.24 -6.48
C LEU A 148 12.17 21.69 -6.07
N GLY A 149 12.85 21.88 -4.94
CA GLY A 149 13.26 23.19 -4.44
C GLY A 149 12.12 24.06 -3.88
N ILE A 150 10.94 23.48 -3.63
CA ILE A 150 9.75 24.20 -3.18
C ILE A 150 9.84 24.55 -1.68
N ILE A 151 10.42 23.64 -0.89
CA ILE A 151 10.64 23.80 0.55
C ILE A 151 12.05 23.30 0.91
N GLN A 152 12.52 23.67 2.11
CA GLN A 152 13.71 23.06 2.71
C GLN A 152 13.34 22.41 4.04
N LEU A 153 13.79 21.17 4.26
CA LEU A 153 13.57 20.38 5.46
C LEU A 153 14.83 20.33 6.34
N ASP A 154 14.65 20.08 7.63
CA ASP A 154 15.74 19.79 8.55
C ASP A 154 16.43 18.46 8.18
N ALA A 155 17.62 18.57 7.58
CA ALA A 155 18.41 17.44 7.13
C ALA A 155 18.77 16.45 8.26
N SER A 156 18.77 16.87 9.53
CA SER A 156 19.07 15.99 10.66
C SER A 156 17.99 14.92 10.90
N LYS A 157 16.79 15.10 10.33
CA LYS A 157 15.67 14.15 10.44
C LYS A 157 15.73 13.02 9.41
N GLY A 158 16.52 13.17 8.35
CA GLY A 158 16.60 12.19 7.26
C GLY A 158 15.23 11.90 6.65
N VAL A 159 14.83 10.62 6.61
CA VAL A 159 13.55 10.18 6.01
C VAL A 159 12.35 10.26 6.97
N ASN A 160 12.54 10.74 8.21
CA ASN A 160 11.51 10.82 9.24
C ASN A 160 10.97 12.25 9.44
N VAL A 161 10.99 13.06 8.38
CA VAL A 161 10.52 14.45 8.35
C VAL A 161 8.99 14.53 8.40
N GLY A 162 8.46 15.56 9.05
CA GLY A 162 7.06 15.98 8.95
C GLY A 162 6.93 17.48 8.64
N VAL A 163 5.69 17.99 8.53
CA VAL A 163 5.42 19.40 8.19
C VAL A 163 6.11 20.38 9.16
N ARG A 164 6.22 20.01 10.43
CA ARG A 164 6.92 20.81 11.47
C ARG A 164 8.43 20.93 11.25
N ASP A 165 9.01 20.08 10.42
CA ASP A 165 10.45 20.03 10.13
C ASP A 165 10.81 20.84 8.87
N ILE A 166 9.87 21.62 8.32
CA ILE A 166 10.10 22.60 7.25
C ILE A 166 10.83 23.81 7.84
N ILE A 167 12.07 24.03 7.41
CA ILE A 167 12.94 25.13 7.86
C ILE A 167 12.93 26.33 6.91
N GLN A 168 12.57 26.14 5.63
CA GLN A 168 12.33 27.24 4.68
C GLN A 168 11.13 26.92 3.79
N ASN A 169 10.29 27.94 3.56
CA ASN A 169 9.12 27.88 2.68
C ASN A 169 9.01 29.19 1.89
N PRO A 170 9.89 29.42 0.89
CA PRO A 170 9.99 30.69 0.17
C PRO A 170 8.71 31.03 -0.61
N HIS A 171 7.97 30.00 -1.06
CA HIS A 171 6.74 30.12 -1.83
C HIS A 171 5.48 30.19 -0.97
N ASN A 172 5.62 30.20 0.37
CA ASN A 172 4.51 30.21 1.33
C ASN A 172 3.43 29.13 1.04
N VAL A 173 3.85 27.93 0.62
CA VAL A 173 2.92 26.84 0.31
C VAL A 173 2.25 26.32 1.59
N GLN A 174 1.00 25.89 1.47
CA GLN A 174 0.23 25.27 2.54
C GLN A 174 0.17 23.76 2.31
N ILE A 175 0.73 22.99 3.24
CA ILE A 175 0.63 21.53 3.21
C ILE A 175 -0.72 21.09 3.79
N VAL A 176 -1.45 20.27 3.05
CA VAL A 176 -2.74 19.70 3.45
C VAL A 176 -2.56 18.19 3.58
N GLU A 177 -2.53 17.69 4.82
CA GLU A 177 -2.39 16.26 5.08
C GLU A 177 -3.74 15.55 4.96
N LEU A 178 -3.85 14.60 4.04
CA LEU A 178 -5.07 13.83 3.75
C LEU A 178 -4.76 12.33 3.74
N GLU A 179 -5.77 11.49 3.90
CA GLU A 179 -5.61 10.06 3.63
C GLU A 179 -5.20 9.84 2.18
N ALA A 180 -4.19 9.00 1.92
CA ALA A 180 -3.62 8.82 0.58
C ALA A 180 -4.68 8.46 -0.47
N ALA A 181 -5.64 7.60 -0.11
CA ALA A 181 -6.72 7.14 -0.98
C ALA A 181 -7.63 8.26 -1.50
N ILE A 182 -7.78 9.36 -0.75
CA ILE A 182 -8.71 10.44 -1.12
C ILE A 182 -8.05 11.57 -1.92
N ILE A 183 -6.71 11.65 -1.96
CA ILE A 183 -6.00 12.74 -2.63
C ILE A 183 -6.40 12.89 -4.11
N PRO A 184 -6.52 11.80 -4.92
CA PRO A 184 -6.96 11.93 -6.31
C PRO A 184 -8.31 12.63 -6.45
N ALA A 185 -9.28 12.28 -5.61
CA ALA A 185 -10.61 12.88 -5.61
C ALA A 185 -10.61 14.33 -5.11
N GLN A 186 -9.62 14.71 -4.30
CA GLN A 186 -9.48 16.05 -3.73
C GLN A 186 -8.70 17.03 -4.62
N LEU A 187 -8.23 16.60 -5.80
CA LEU A 187 -7.51 17.48 -6.76
C LEU A 187 -8.31 18.72 -7.18
N THR A 188 -9.63 18.71 -7.06
CA THR A 188 -10.49 19.89 -7.33
C THR A 188 -10.47 20.93 -6.21
N ASP A 189 -10.03 20.56 -5.00
CA ASP A 189 -10.08 21.39 -3.79
C ASP A 189 -8.69 21.89 -3.34
N VAL A 190 -7.63 21.36 -3.95
CA VAL A 190 -6.23 21.77 -3.74
C VAL A 190 -5.61 22.28 -5.04
N ASP A 191 -4.50 22.99 -4.93
CA ASP A 191 -3.80 23.53 -6.11
C ASP A 191 -2.93 22.45 -6.76
N PHE A 192 -2.32 21.58 -5.94
CA PHE A 192 -1.55 20.40 -6.36
C PHE A 192 -1.80 19.24 -5.40
N GLY A 193 -1.64 18.01 -5.88
CA GLY A 193 -1.69 16.81 -5.05
C GLY A 193 -0.48 15.91 -5.28
N ILE A 194 0.14 15.44 -4.21
CA ILE A 194 1.17 14.41 -4.27
C ILE A 194 0.49 13.06 -4.08
N ILE A 195 0.55 12.20 -5.09
CA ILE A 195 -0.25 10.98 -5.17
C ILE A 195 0.66 9.76 -5.37
N ASN A 196 0.43 8.72 -4.58
CA ASN A 196 1.03 7.39 -4.75
C ASN A 196 0.63 6.78 -6.11
N GLY A 197 1.54 6.03 -6.73
CA GLY A 197 1.33 5.49 -8.08
C GLY A 197 0.07 4.62 -8.21
N ASN A 198 -0.13 3.68 -7.29
CA ASN A 198 -1.34 2.84 -7.21
C ASN A 198 -2.64 3.66 -7.20
N TYR A 199 -2.74 4.72 -6.38
CA TYR A 199 -3.95 5.55 -6.29
C TYR A 199 -4.11 6.47 -7.50
N ALA A 200 -3.00 6.91 -8.12
CA ALA A 200 -3.07 7.63 -9.38
C ALA A 200 -3.56 6.72 -10.53
N LEU A 201 -3.15 5.45 -10.54
CA LEU A 201 -3.61 4.42 -11.49
C LEU A 201 -5.08 4.07 -11.25
N GLU A 202 -5.46 3.78 -10.00
CA GLU A 202 -6.82 3.39 -9.61
C GLU A 202 -7.85 4.50 -9.93
N ALA A 203 -7.50 5.76 -9.66
CA ALA A 203 -8.35 6.90 -9.98
C ALA A 203 -8.23 7.36 -11.45
N GLU A 204 -7.48 6.63 -12.29
CA GLU A 204 -7.22 6.95 -13.68
C GLU A 204 -6.76 8.40 -13.89
N VAL A 205 -5.94 8.92 -12.97
CA VAL A 205 -5.44 10.30 -13.04
C VAL A 205 -4.65 10.46 -14.34
N PRO A 206 -5.09 11.34 -15.27
CA PRO A 206 -4.46 11.42 -16.58
C PRO A 206 -2.97 11.74 -16.47
N ARG A 207 -2.13 11.07 -17.27
CA ARG A 207 -0.68 11.33 -17.28
C ARG A 207 -0.33 12.79 -17.59
N SER A 208 -1.19 13.49 -18.35
CA SER A 208 -1.05 14.93 -18.62
C SER A 208 -1.19 15.81 -17.37
N LYS A 209 -1.69 15.25 -16.25
CA LYS A 209 -1.73 15.93 -14.95
C LYS A 209 -0.42 15.86 -14.18
N LEU A 210 0.47 14.92 -14.50
CA LEU A 210 1.73 14.73 -13.78
C LEU A 210 2.68 15.89 -14.11
N LEU A 211 3.10 16.64 -13.10
CA LEU A 211 3.99 17.80 -13.25
C LEU A 211 5.45 17.43 -13.01
N ALA A 212 5.70 16.58 -12.01
CA ALA A 212 7.00 15.99 -11.73
C ALA A 212 6.82 14.69 -10.94
N SER A 213 7.84 13.83 -10.96
CA SER A 213 7.87 12.61 -10.16
C SER A 213 9.27 12.34 -9.65
N GLU A 214 9.38 11.50 -8.62
CA GLU A 214 10.65 10.94 -8.20
C GLU A 214 11.37 10.26 -9.38
N SER A 215 12.70 10.33 -9.40
CA SER A 215 13.49 9.59 -10.39
C SER A 215 13.44 8.08 -10.14
N SER A 216 13.26 7.30 -11.21
CA SER A 216 13.25 5.83 -11.19
C SER A 216 14.61 5.19 -10.93
N THR A 217 15.71 5.96 -10.99
CA THR A 217 17.08 5.48 -10.72
C THR A 217 17.64 5.99 -9.40
N SER A 218 16.82 6.68 -8.60
CA SER A 218 17.24 7.28 -7.33
C SER A 218 17.34 6.26 -6.19
N LEU A 219 18.00 6.65 -5.09
CA LEU A 219 17.94 5.91 -3.82
C LEU A 219 16.48 5.73 -3.34
N ALA A 220 15.56 6.61 -3.73
CA ALA A 220 14.14 6.48 -3.44
C ALA A 220 13.54 5.21 -4.07
N ALA A 221 13.98 4.82 -5.28
CA ALA A 221 13.52 3.59 -5.94
C ALA A 221 13.80 2.32 -5.12
N GLN A 222 14.96 2.26 -4.46
CA GLN A 222 15.31 1.13 -3.59
C GLN A 222 14.65 1.21 -2.21
N THR A 223 14.41 2.42 -1.71
CA THR A 223 13.84 2.71 -0.39
C THR A 223 12.34 2.42 -0.38
N TYR A 224 11.63 2.89 -1.40
CA TYR A 224 10.18 2.78 -1.54
C TYR A 224 9.75 1.68 -2.51
N ALA A 225 10.63 0.70 -2.74
CA ALA A 225 10.26 -0.56 -3.39
C ALA A 225 9.05 -1.16 -2.66
N ASN A 226 7.98 -1.44 -3.41
CA ASN A 226 6.86 -2.22 -2.94
C ASN A 226 7.32 -3.65 -2.62
N ILE A 227 6.86 -4.16 -1.49
CA ILE A 227 7.28 -5.42 -0.91
C ILE A 227 6.12 -6.39 -0.77
N LEU A 228 6.44 -7.68 -0.88
CA LEU A 228 5.62 -8.75 -0.32
C LEU A 228 5.97 -8.87 1.17
N ALA A 229 4.98 -8.73 2.04
CA ALA A 229 5.14 -8.83 3.49
C ALA A 229 4.29 -9.97 4.07
N VAL A 230 4.80 -10.60 5.13
CA VAL A 230 4.17 -11.75 5.80
C VAL A 230 4.39 -11.68 7.30
N LYS A 231 3.65 -12.49 8.07
CA LYS A 231 4.02 -12.77 9.47
C LYS A 231 5.40 -13.43 9.53
N ARG A 232 6.19 -13.08 10.54
CA ARG A 232 7.57 -13.60 10.68
C ARG A 232 7.62 -15.12 10.70
N GLU A 233 6.69 -15.80 11.39
CA GLU A 233 6.64 -17.26 11.42
C GLU A 233 6.30 -17.91 10.07
N ASN A 234 5.69 -17.16 9.13
CA ASN A 234 5.25 -17.68 7.84
C ASN A 234 6.31 -17.54 6.74
N LYS A 235 7.38 -16.77 6.95
CA LYS A 235 8.36 -16.41 5.90
C LYS A 235 9.01 -17.61 5.19
N ASP A 236 9.09 -18.75 5.87
CA ASP A 236 9.72 -19.99 5.38
C ASP A 236 8.71 -21.05 4.93
N LYS A 237 7.41 -20.76 4.98
CA LYS A 237 6.37 -21.70 4.53
C LYS A 237 6.44 -21.91 3.02
N GLU A 238 6.10 -23.13 2.60
CA GLU A 238 6.13 -23.54 1.19
C GLU A 238 5.30 -22.60 0.30
N ALA A 239 4.07 -22.28 0.69
CA ALA A 239 3.21 -21.37 -0.07
C ALA A 239 3.82 -19.97 -0.30
N ILE A 240 4.50 -19.42 0.72
CA ILE A 240 5.18 -18.12 0.61
C ILE A 240 6.37 -18.21 -0.34
N ARG A 241 7.14 -19.30 -0.30
CA ARG A 241 8.22 -19.54 -1.27
C ARG A 241 7.69 -19.63 -2.70
N ILE A 242 6.59 -20.34 -2.91
CA ILE A 242 5.92 -20.44 -4.21
C ILE A 242 5.46 -19.06 -4.71
N LEU A 243 4.87 -18.23 -3.85
CA LEU A 243 4.48 -16.87 -4.20
C LEU A 243 5.69 -16.00 -4.59
N VAL A 244 6.78 -16.09 -3.83
CA VAL A 244 8.04 -15.39 -4.14
C VAL A 244 8.62 -15.86 -5.47
N GLU A 245 8.60 -17.16 -5.76
CA GLU A 245 9.04 -17.70 -7.06
C GLU A 245 8.15 -17.24 -8.21
N ALA A 246 6.84 -17.16 -8.00
CA ALA A 246 5.88 -16.70 -9.01
C ALA A 246 6.13 -15.23 -9.37
N LEU A 247 6.26 -14.35 -8.37
CA LEU A 247 6.53 -12.93 -8.58
C LEU A 247 7.89 -12.66 -9.25
N LYS A 248 8.84 -13.60 -9.14
CA LYS A 248 10.15 -13.53 -9.79
C LYS A 248 10.15 -14.05 -11.23
N GLN A 249 9.06 -14.60 -11.74
CA GLN A 249 9.04 -15.09 -13.11
C GLN A 249 9.29 -13.93 -14.10
N PRO A 250 10.07 -14.14 -15.18
CA PRO A 250 10.36 -13.10 -16.16
C PRO A 250 9.10 -12.48 -16.78
N GLU A 251 8.04 -13.27 -16.90
CA GLU A 251 6.73 -12.82 -17.40
C GLU A 251 6.13 -11.68 -16.57
N ILE A 252 6.41 -11.63 -15.26
CA ILE A 252 5.92 -10.57 -14.37
C ILE A 252 6.58 -9.24 -14.70
N ALA A 253 7.90 -9.23 -14.87
CA ALA A 253 8.61 -8.02 -15.28
C ALA A 253 8.17 -7.56 -16.69
N ALA A 254 7.94 -8.51 -17.60
CA ALA A 254 7.43 -8.22 -18.94
C ALA A 254 6.02 -7.61 -18.90
N PHE A 255 5.11 -8.17 -18.09
CA PHE A 255 3.77 -7.64 -17.86
C PHE A 255 3.84 -6.21 -17.31
N ILE A 256 4.63 -5.96 -16.27
CA ILE A 256 4.76 -4.64 -15.66
C ILE A 256 5.22 -3.61 -16.70
N ASN A 257 6.26 -3.93 -17.48
CA ASN A 257 6.79 -3.03 -18.51
C ASN A 257 5.77 -2.75 -19.62
N ALA A 258 5.02 -3.76 -20.06
CA ALA A 258 4.04 -3.64 -21.13
C ALA A 258 2.81 -2.82 -20.70
N ASN A 259 2.34 -3.02 -19.46
CA ASN A 259 1.05 -2.50 -19.02
C ASN A 259 1.14 -1.10 -18.38
N TYR A 260 2.24 -0.77 -17.71
CA TYR A 260 2.32 0.46 -16.91
C TYR A 260 3.27 1.52 -17.47
N GLN A 261 3.97 1.26 -18.58
CA GLN A 261 4.72 2.27 -19.35
C GLN A 261 5.61 3.21 -18.49
N GLY A 262 6.30 2.62 -17.50
CA GLY A 262 7.22 3.30 -16.60
C GLY A 262 6.58 3.97 -15.36
N VAL A 263 5.26 3.92 -15.21
CA VAL A 263 4.56 4.32 -13.97
C VAL A 263 4.77 3.29 -12.86
N VAL A 264 4.96 2.03 -13.26
CA VAL A 264 5.37 0.93 -12.39
C VAL A 264 6.66 0.37 -12.97
N VAL A 265 7.71 0.30 -12.15
CA VAL A 265 9.05 -0.13 -12.57
C VAL A 265 9.36 -1.47 -11.88
N PRO A 266 9.58 -2.57 -12.63
CA PRO A 266 9.91 -3.84 -12.01
C PRO A 266 11.29 -3.76 -11.37
N LEU A 267 11.45 -4.32 -10.18
CA LEU A 267 12.74 -4.49 -9.50
C LEU A 267 13.25 -5.93 -9.59
N LEU A 268 12.43 -6.81 -10.16
CA LEU A 268 12.73 -8.21 -10.44
C LEU A 268 13.07 -8.36 -11.92
N GLY A 269 14.08 -9.17 -12.24
CA GLY A 269 14.48 -9.44 -13.63
C GLY A 269 15.60 -8.55 -14.18
N GLY A 270 16.47 -7.99 -13.33
CA GLY A 270 17.76 -7.48 -13.79
C GLY A 270 18.60 -8.64 -14.34
N VAL A 271 19.05 -8.52 -15.59
CA VAL A 271 20.20 -9.28 -16.10
C VAL A 271 21.37 -8.95 -15.18
N GLU A 272 22.10 -9.97 -14.71
CA GLU A 272 23.40 -9.81 -14.06
C GLU A 272 24.33 -8.85 -14.83
#